data_AF-A0AAQ5XE30-F1
#
_entry.id   AF-A0AAQ5XE30-F1
#
_cell.length_a   1.000
_cell.length_b   1.000
_cell.length_c   1.000
_cell.angle_alpha   90.00
_cell.angle_beta   90.00
_cell.angle_gamma   90.00
#
_symmetry.space_group_name_H-M   'P 1'
#
loop_
_entity.id
_entity.type
_entity.pdbx_description
1 polymer ?
#
loop_
_entity_poly.entity_id
_entity_poly.type
_entity_poly.pdbx_seq_one_letter_code
_entity_poly.pdbx_strand_id
1 'polypeptide(L)'
;LAANFRHLEDLSLVFVVSSHKLFMELLKEEERKVLVEQMRKRSATINLSAKPLPSFYDIPASASVNIGQLEQQLILSLEPRRIRQILIELHGMTERPFWRVNSKWEVPPDYINVILGIKDNLTKDLVYILMAKGLHCISIKDFVHARLLFSACLELVTEFSPKLRQVMLNEMLLLEVRAHETMAAEGSKERPPPDLVSRVRGYLEMRIHDLPLRQVVGEECVAFMLNWRENDYLTLQVPPSLVMNNPYIKLGQLLASTCKELPGPKESRRTAKELWDVVVQICSVSIQHKRNSDGRVGLIKQRESSMGILQRSKFITFVKKLREPLVLTTLISLFVRLHSIVRDDIVNEVTAEHLSIWPSTLPK
;
A
#
# COMPACT_ATOMS: atom_id res chain seq x y z
N LEU A 1 49.13 -10.58 4.39
CA LEU A 1 48.28 -11.78 4.22
C LEU A 1 47.06 -11.77 5.14
N ALA A 2 47.20 -11.67 6.47
CA ALA A 2 46.05 -11.63 7.41
C ALA A 2 45.02 -10.51 7.16
N ALA A 3 45.42 -9.38 6.56
CA ALA A 3 44.51 -8.28 6.23
C ALA A 3 43.54 -8.60 5.07
N ASN A 4 43.95 -9.41 4.09
CA ASN A 4 43.11 -9.75 2.94
C ASN A 4 42.03 -10.78 3.26
N PHE A 5 42.23 -11.60 4.29
CA PHE A 5 41.24 -12.59 4.76
C PHE A 5 40.08 -11.96 5.53
N ARG A 6 40.21 -10.71 5.97
CA ARG A 6 39.14 -9.99 6.70
C ARG A 6 37.93 -9.66 5.84
N HIS A 7 38.02 -9.84 4.51
CA HIS A 7 36.97 -9.52 3.53
C HIS A 7 36.20 -10.76 3.01
N LEU A 8 36.51 -11.96 3.49
CA LEU A 8 35.75 -13.16 3.13
C LEU A 8 34.49 -13.26 4.02
N GLU A 9 33.32 -13.01 3.42
CA GLU A 9 32.02 -13.09 4.11
C GLU A 9 31.51 -14.53 4.23
N ASP A 10 31.95 -15.42 3.33
CA ASP A 10 31.55 -16.83 3.31
C ASP A 10 32.45 -17.69 4.20
N LEU A 11 31.86 -18.19 5.29
CA LEU A 11 32.47 -19.13 6.23
C LEU A 11 33.03 -20.39 5.54
N SER A 12 32.41 -20.85 4.45
CA SER A 12 32.85 -22.06 3.74
C SER A 12 34.24 -21.88 3.12
N LEU A 13 34.51 -20.71 2.52
CA LEU A 13 35.82 -20.34 1.98
C LEU A 13 36.86 -20.14 3.08
N VAL A 14 36.44 -19.65 4.25
CA VAL A 14 37.31 -19.52 5.42
C VAL A 14 37.75 -20.89 5.93
N PHE A 15 36.87 -21.89 5.96
CA PHE A 15 37.24 -23.26 6.31
C PHE A 15 38.23 -23.87 5.31
N VAL A 16 38.00 -23.68 4.01
CA VAL A 16 38.92 -24.16 2.95
C VAL A 16 40.30 -23.52 3.06
N VAL A 17 40.38 -22.21 3.33
CA VAL A 17 41.67 -21.55 3.49
C VAL A 17 42.37 -21.90 4.81
N SER A 18 41.61 -22.00 5.91
CA SER A 18 42.17 -22.35 7.24
C SER A 18 42.76 -23.76 7.30
N SER A 19 42.32 -24.66 6.40
CA SER A 19 42.81 -26.03 6.26
C SER A 19 43.94 -26.19 5.25
N HIS A 20 44.32 -25.11 4.55
CA HIS A 20 45.39 -25.15 3.56
C HIS A 20 46.78 -25.23 4.23
N LYS A 21 47.66 -26.07 3.69
CA LYS A 21 48.99 -26.38 4.26
C LYS A 21 49.84 -25.14 4.55
N LEU A 22 49.85 -24.16 3.64
CA LEU A 22 50.56 -22.89 3.84
C LEU A 22 50.02 -22.06 5.01
N PHE A 23 48.71 -22.13 5.27
CA PHE A 23 48.07 -21.42 6.38
C PHE A 23 48.41 -22.08 7.73
N MET A 24 48.59 -23.40 7.71
CA MET A 24 49.00 -24.18 8.87
C MET A 24 50.48 -23.97 9.25
N GLU A 25 51.33 -23.68 8.27
CA GLU A 25 52.77 -23.43 8.45
C GLU A 25 53.10 -21.97 8.78
N LEU A 26 52.34 -21.00 8.27
CA LEU A 26 52.63 -19.56 8.40
C LEU A 26 52.04 -18.89 9.65
N LEU A 27 50.97 -19.45 10.24
CA LEU A 27 50.29 -18.86 11.41
C LEU A 27 50.40 -19.76 12.62
N LYS A 28 50.67 -19.17 13.79
CA LYS A 28 50.68 -19.93 15.05
C LYS A 28 49.28 -20.42 15.38
N GLU A 29 49.18 -21.51 16.13
CA GLU A 29 47.89 -22.14 16.46
C GLU A 29 46.93 -21.18 17.18
N GLU A 30 47.46 -20.37 18.10
CA GLU A 30 46.66 -19.39 18.84
C GLU A 30 46.13 -18.26 17.96
N GLU A 31 46.91 -17.80 16.98
CA GLU A 31 46.47 -16.78 16.01
C GLU A 31 45.36 -17.32 15.09
N ARG A 32 45.42 -18.61 14.74
CA ARG A 32 44.36 -19.30 13.97
C ARG A 32 43.07 -19.41 14.78
N LYS A 33 43.13 -19.81 16.05
CA LYS A 33 41.96 -19.90 16.94
C LYS A 33 41.27 -18.54 17.09
N VAL A 34 42.03 -17.47 17.32
CA VAL A 34 41.50 -16.10 17.42
C VAL A 34 40.84 -15.66 16.11
N LEU A 35 41.46 -15.95 14.96
CA LEU A 35 40.91 -15.59 13.67
C LEU A 35 39.59 -16.34 13.39
N VAL A 36 39.54 -17.66 13.61
CA VAL A 36 38.30 -18.46 13.42
C VAL A 36 37.18 -17.99 14.34
N GLU A 37 37.50 -17.67 15.61
CA GLU A 37 36.52 -17.16 16.56
C GLU A 37 36.01 -15.75 16.19
N GLN A 38 36.89 -14.87 15.70
CA GLN A 38 36.48 -13.57 15.17
C GLN A 38 35.58 -13.70 13.94
N MET A 39 35.85 -14.65 13.05
CA MET A 39 35.02 -14.91 11.87
C MET A 39 33.68 -15.54 12.25
N ARG A 40 33.65 -16.46 13.22
CA ARG A 40 32.40 -17.05 13.75
C ARG A 40 31.51 -16.02 14.43
N LYS A 41 32.11 -15.10 15.20
CA LYS A 41 31.39 -13.97 15.82
C LYS A 41 30.83 -12.99 14.79
N ARG A 42 31.52 -12.79 13.67
CA ARG A 42 31.01 -11.95 12.56
C ARG A 42 29.80 -12.57 11.87
N SER A 43 29.74 -13.89 11.78
CA SER A 43 28.64 -14.63 11.14
C SER A 43 27.70 -15.31 12.13
N ALA A 44 27.62 -14.81 13.37
CA ALA A 44 26.85 -15.46 14.43
C ALA A 44 25.35 -15.54 14.06
N THR A 45 24.89 -16.75 13.77
CA THR A 45 23.46 -17.03 13.59
C THR A 45 22.80 -17.11 14.97
N ILE A 46 22.04 -16.09 15.33
CA ILE A 46 21.29 -16.05 16.60
C ILE A 46 19.90 -16.62 16.35
N ASN A 47 19.57 -17.74 16.99
CA ASN A 47 18.23 -18.30 16.98
C ASN A 47 17.38 -17.57 18.03
N LEU A 48 16.48 -16.71 17.59
CA LEU A 48 15.51 -16.02 18.45
C LEU A 48 14.18 -16.80 18.49
N SER A 49 13.50 -16.79 19.64
CA SER A 49 12.14 -17.31 19.73
C SER A 49 11.15 -16.31 19.12
N ALA A 50 10.40 -16.74 18.10
CA ALA A 50 9.30 -15.97 17.53
C ALA A 50 7.96 -16.18 18.27
N LYS A 51 7.88 -17.15 19.18
CA LYS A 51 6.64 -17.44 19.91
C LYS A 51 6.48 -16.43 21.07
N PRO A 52 5.30 -15.77 21.18
CA PRO A 52 4.97 -14.99 22.36
C PRO A 52 5.06 -15.88 23.61
N LEU A 53 5.52 -15.31 24.74
CA LEU A 53 5.59 -16.01 26.02
C LEU A 53 4.18 -16.48 26.42
N PRO A 54 3.91 -17.80 26.49
CA PRO A 54 2.65 -18.28 27.02
C PRO A 54 2.76 -18.22 28.55
N SER A 55 2.20 -17.17 29.17
CA SER A 55 2.19 -17.01 30.64
C SER A 55 1.05 -17.77 31.33
N PHE A 56 0.36 -18.65 30.63
CA PHE A 56 -0.89 -19.26 31.07
C PHE A 56 -0.81 -20.78 31.06
N TYR A 57 -1.36 -21.43 32.10
CA TYR A 57 -1.43 -22.89 32.23
C TYR A 57 -2.48 -23.49 31.28
N ASP A 58 -2.20 -24.66 30.71
CA ASP A 58 -3.03 -25.35 29.71
C ASP A 58 -4.41 -25.81 30.24
N ILE A 59 -4.58 -25.96 31.56
CA ILE A 59 -5.84 -26.34 32.19
C ILE A 59 -6.23 -25.27 33.21
N PRO A 60 -7.01 -24.25 32.81
CA PRO A 60 -7.47 -23.22 33.72
C PRO A 60 -8.51 -23.77 34.70
N ALA A 61 -8.36 -23.43 35.99
CA ALA A 61 -9.27 -23.88 37.04
C ALA A 61 -10.69 -23.28 36.96
N SER A 62 -10.94 -22.30 36.07
CA SER A 62 -12.26 -21.68 35.91
C SER A 62 -12.60 -21.39 34.45
N ALA A 63 -13.89 -21.44 34.12
CA ALA A 63 -14.41 -21.15 32.79
C ALA A 63 -14.08 -19.71 32.33
N SER A 64 -14.07 -18.74 33.25
CA SER A 64 -13.72 -17.35 32.95
C SER A 64 -12.26 -17.18 32.50
N VAL A 65 -11.34 -17.91 33.13
CA VAL A 65 -9.93 -17.91 32.75
C VAL A 65 -9.74 -18.63 31.41
N ASN A 66 -10.48 -19.72 31.16
CA ASN A 66 -10.44 -20.40 29.87
C ASN A 66 -10.87 -19.48 28.70
N ILE A 67 -11.99 -18.78 28.87
CA ILE A 67 -12.47 -17.81 27.86
C ILE A 67 -11.40 -16.73 27.62
N GLY A 68 -10.83 -16.17 28.67
CA GLY A 68 -9.77 -15.15 28.54
C GLY A 68 -8.50 -15.68 27.84
N GLN A 69 -8.10 -16.93 28.11
CA GLN A 69 -6.98 -17.58 27.42
C GLN A 69 -7.26 -17.79 25.94
N LEU A 70 -8.46 -18.28 25.59
CA LEU A 70 -8.88 -18.46 24.20
C LEU A 70 -8.97 -17.13 23.45
N GLU A 71 -9.48 -16.08 24.08
CA GLU A 71 -9.50 -14.73 23.51
C GLU A 71 -8.08 -14.20 23.26
N GLN A 72 -7.15 -14.41 24.19
CA GLN A 72 -5.76 -14.04 24.00
C GLN A 72 -5.11 -14.83 22.86
N GLN A 73 -5.36 -16.14 22.77
CA GLN A 73 -4.88 -16.96 21.66
C GLN A 73 -5.49 -16.51 20.32
N LEU A 74 -6.77 -16.11 20.30
CA LEU A 74 -7.43 -15.55 19.13
C LEU A 74 -6.76 -14.24 18.69
N ILE A 75 -6.37 -13.39 19.63
CA ILE A 75 -5.64 -12.15 19.35
C ILE A 75 -4.30 -12.45 18.68
N LEU A 76 -3.53 -13.41 19.22
CA LEU A 76 -2.17 -13.72 18.77
C LEU A 76 -2.11 -14.59 17.50
N SER A 77 -3.14 -15.39 17.23
CA SER A 77 -3.15 -16.31 16.09
C SER A 77 -3.28 -15.58 14.76
N LEU A 78 -2.49 -16.00 13.77
CA LEU A 78 -2.57 -15.58 12.37
C LEU A 78 -2.94 -16.75 11.43
N GLU A 79 -3.05 -17.98 11.94
CA GLU A 79 -3.47 -19.11 11.12
C GLU A 79 -5.00 -19.18 11.02
N PRO A 80 -5.58 -19.14 9.80
CA PRO A 80 -7.03 -19.12 9.63
C PRO A 80 -7.74 -20.34 10.24
N ARG A 81 -7.14 -21.52 10.13
CA ARG A 81 -7.68 -22.77 10.71
C ARG A 81 -7.73 -22.70 12.23
N ARG A 82 -6.66 -22.20 12.87
CA ARG A 82 -6.61 -22.04 14.33
C ARG A 82 -7.59 -20.97 14.80
N ILE A 83 -7.71 -19.85 14.10
CA ILE A 83 -8.71 -18.80 14.37
C ILE A 83 -10.12 -19.39 14.35
N ARG A 84 -10.46 -20.18 13.32
CA ARG A 84 -11.76 -20.85 13.20
C ARG A 84 -12.02 -21.81 14.36
N GLN A 85 -11.05 -22.63 14.73
CA GLN A 85 -11.17 -23.56 15.86
C GLN A 85 -11.46 -22.83 17.18
N ILE A 86 -10.67 -21.79 17.49
CA ILE A 86 -10.85 -21.00 18.71
C ILE A 86 -12.24 -20.34 18.73
N LEU A 87 -12.71 -19.81 17.60
CA LEU A 87 -14.04 -19.20 17.51
C LEU A 87 -15.17 -20.23 17.70
N ILE A 88 -15.05 -21.44 17.14
CA ILE A 88 -16.02 -22.51 17.36
C ILE A 88 -16.11 -22.87 18.84
N GLU A 89 -14.95 -22.99 19.51
CA GLU A 89 -14.89 -23.31 20.94
C GLU A 89 -15.51 -22.19 21.79
N LEU A 90 -15.16 -20.93 21.51
CA LEU A 90 -15.70 -19.76 22.19
C LEU A 90 -17.23 -19.62 22.05
N HIS A 91 -17.77 -19.81 20.83
CA HIS A 91 -19.22 -19.81 20.60
C HIS A 91 -19.93 -21.01 21.23
N GLY A 92 -19.23 -22.15 21.41
CA GLY A 92 -19.74 -23.30 22.15
C GLY A 92 -19.83 -23.07 23.67
N MET A 93 -19.06 -22.11 24.19
CA MET A 93 -19.05 -21.76 25.62
C MET A 93 -19.98 -20.59 25.97
N THR A 94 -20.12 -19.60 25.09
CA THR A 94 -20.95 -18.40 25.35
C THR A 94 -21.55 -17.81 24.07
N GLU A 95 -22.77 -17.29 24.15
CA GLU A 95 -23.47 -16.63 23.04
C GLU A 95 -23.21 -15.10 23.02
N ARG A 96 -21.96 -14.69 22.80
CA ARG A 96 -21.59 -13.27 22.65
C ARG A 96 -20.76 -13.01 21.38
N PRO A 97 -20.74 -11.79 20.85
CA PRO A 97 -19.88 -11.47 19.70
C PRO A 97 -18.41 -11.39 20.10
N PHE A 98 -17.54 -12.11 19.38
CA PHE A 98 -16.09 -12.13 19.62
C PHE A 98 -15.29 -11.21 18.69
N TRP A 99 -15.93 -10.66 17.65
CA TRP A 99 -15.30 -9.72 16.73
C TRP A 99 -14.85 -8.40 17.37
N ARG A 100 -15.34 -8.06 18.57
CA ARG A 100 -14.97 -6.85 19.34
C ARG A 100 -13.91 -7.08 20.43
N VAL A 101 -13.35 -8.29 20.54
CA VAL A 101 -12.37 -8.64 21.57
C VAL A 101 -11.12 -7.75 21.52
N ASN A 102 -10.77 -7.23 20.34
CA ASN A 102 -9.66 -6.31 20.17
C ASN A 102 -10.11 -5.03 19.46
N SER A 103 -9.94 -3.88 20.13
CA SER A 103 -10.32 -2.57 19.59
C SER A 103 -9.45 -2.11 18.41
N LYS A 104 -8.29 -2.75 18.18
CA LYS A 104 -7.39 -2.45 17.05
C LYS A 104 -7.82 -3.13 15.75
N TRP A 105 -8.78 -4.04 15.80
CA TRP A 105 -9.32 -4.68 14.61
C TRP A 105 -10.29 -3.75 13.91
N GLU A 106 -9.78 -3.07 12.89
CA GLU A 106 -10.56 -2.10 12.13
C GLU A 106 -10.86 -2.64 10.73
N VAL A 107 -12.15 -2.73 10.41
CA VAL A 107 -12.65 -3.03 9.08
C VAL A 107 -13.21 -1.73 8.47
N PRO A 108 -12.93 -1.44 7.19
CA PRO A 108 -13.46 -0.26 6.52
C PRO A 108 -14.98 -0.13 6.68
N PRO A 109 -15.49 1.10 6.90
CA PRO A 109 -16.92 1.34 7.10
C PRO A 109 -17.75 0.93 5.87
N ASP A 110 -17.14 0.91 4.68
CA ASP A 110 -17.76 0.44 3.44
C ASP A 110 -18.19 -1.04 3.52
N TYR A 111 -17.52 -1.85 4.35
CA TYR A 111 -17.75 -3.30 4.45
C TYR A 111 -18.49 -3.71 5.71
N ILE A 112 -18.42 -2.89 6.76
CA ILE A 112 -18.93 -3.26 8.08
C ILE A 112 -20.42 -3.66 8.04
N ASN A 113 -21.25 -2.90 7.33
CA ASN A 113 -22.68 -3.17 7.25
C ASN A 113 -22.99 -4.48 6.51
N VAL A 114 -22.18 -4.82 5.50
CA VAL A 114 -22.35 -6.07 4.73
C VAL A 114 -21.98 -7.27 5.59
N ILE A 115 -20.90 -7.16 6.37
CA ILE A 115 -20.43 -8.24 7.26
C ILE A 115 -21.38 -8.41 8.45
N LEU A 116 -21.80 -7.32 9.09
CA LEU A 116 -22.70 -7.38 10.24
C LEU A 116 -24.13 -7.84 9.88
N GLY A 117 -24.49 -7.79 8.59
CA GLY A 117 -25.74 -8.36 8.07
C GLY A 117 -25.78 -9.90 8.00
N ILE A 118 -24.66 -10.59 8.25
CA ILE A 118 -24.61 -12.05 8.30
C ILE A 118 -25.40 -12.55 9.53
N LYS A 119 -26.36 -13.45 9.29
CA LYS A 119 -27.25 -13.99 10.33
C LYS A 119 -26.52 -14.91 11.31
N ASP A 120 -25.68 -15.81 10.80
CA ASP A 120 -24.91 -16.72 11.63
C ASP A 120 -23.79 -15.97 12.37
N ASN A 121 -23.80 -16.01 13.70
CA ASN A 121 -22.86 -15.27 14.54
C ASN A 121 -21.41 -15.76 14.39
N LEU A 122 -21.21 -17.07 14.27
CA LEU A 122 -19.89 -17.65 14.08
C LEU A 122 -19.27 -17.21 12.75
N THR A 123 -20.03 -17.33 11.65
CA THR A 123 -19.58 -16.91 10.32
C THR A 123 -19.32 -15.41 10.26
N LYS A 124 -20.20 -14.61 10.85
CA LYS A 124 -20.02 -13.15 10.96
C LYS A 124 -18.71 -12.79 11.66
N ASP A 125 -18.45 -13.39 12.82
CA ASP A 125 -17.23 -13.15 13.60
C ASP A 125 -15.99 -13.59 12.83
N LEU A 126 -16.05 -14.77 12.21
CA LEU A 126 -14.94 -15.32 11.43
C LEU A 126 -14.59 -14.42 10.23
N VAL A 127 -15.58 -13.99 9.44
CA VAL A 127 -15.36 -13.08 8.31
C VAL A 127 -14.77 -11.75 8.78
N TYR A 128 -15.33 -11.16 9.84
CA TYR A 128 -14.83 -9.90 10.39
C TYR A 128 -13.37 -10.02 10.83
N ILE A 129 -13.06 -11.05 11.62
CA ILE A 129 -11.73 -11.24 12.20
C ILE A 129 -10.69 -11.55 11.13
N LEU A 130 -11.00 -12.42 10.16
CA LEU A 130 -10.09 -12.72 9.04
C LEU A 130 -9.79 -11.45 8.22
N MET A 131 -10.81 -10.65 7.90
CA MET A 131 -10.63 -9.40 7.16
C MET A 131 -9.81 -8.38 7.97
N ALA A 132 -10.16 -8.14 9.24
CA ALA A 132 -9.47 -7.18 10.09
C ALA A 132 -8.00 -7.55 10.30
N LYS A 133 -7.71 -8.83 10.59
CA LYS A 133 -6.34 -9.31 10.74
C LYS A 133 -5.57 -9.22 9.42
N GLY A 134 -6.19 -9.59 8.29
CA GLY A 134 -5.52 -9.49 6.98
C GLY A 134 -5.17 -8.04 6.63
N LEU A 135 -6.09 -7.09 6.87
CA LEU A 135 -5.83 -5.66 6.70
C LEU A 135 -4.72 -5.15 7.65
N HIS A 136 -4.71 -5.62 8.89
CA HIS A 136 -3.63 -5.31 9.83
C HIS A 136 -2.27 -5.84 9.34
N CYS A 137 -2.22 -7.09 8.88
CA CYS A 137 -1.01 -7.67 8.29
C CYS A 137 -0.50 -6.85 7.10
N ILE A 138 -1.40 -6.39 6.21
CA ILE A 138 -1.03 -5.47 5.11
C ILE A 138 -0.40 -4.18 5.63
N SER A 139 -0.96 -3.59 6.70
CA SER A 139 -0.45 -2.33 7.26
C SER A 139 0.98 -2.43 7.80
N ILE A 140 1.37 -3.63 8.28
CA ILE A 140 2.72 -3.92 8.78
C ILE A 140 3.60 -4.62 7.73
N LYS A 141 3.16 -4.68 6.46
CA LYS A 141 3.83 -5.33 5.33
C LYS A 141 4.03 -6.85 5.47
N ASP A 142 3.26 -7.51 6.32
CA ASP A 142 3.22 -8.97 6.40
C ASP A 142 2.26 -9.55 5.35
N PHE A 143 2.68 -9.49 4.09
CA PHE A 143 1.87 -9.92 2.96
C PHE A 143 1.64 -11.44 2.94
N VAL A 144 2.53 -12.21 3.56
CA VAL A 144 2.43 -13.69 3.61
C VAL A 144 1.21 -14.10 4.42
N HIS A 145 1.10 -13.61 5.67
CA HIS A 145 -0.05 -13.93 6.51
C HIS A 145 -1.33 -13.26 6.01
N ALA A 146 -1.25 -12.03 5.48
CA ALA A 146 -2.41 -11.37 4.89
C ALA A 146 -3.03 -12.20 3.76
N ARG A 147 -2.20 -12.77 2.86
CA ARG A 147 -2.65 -13.67 1.79
C ARG A 147 -3.36 -14.89 2.33
N LEU A 148 -2.79 -15.57 3.34
CA LEU A 148 -3.41 -16.75 3.95
C LEU A 148 -4.79 -16.43 4.56
N LEU A 149 -4.89 -15.32 5.30
CA LEU A 149 -6.14 -14.86 5.91
C LEU A 149 -7.19 -14.49 4.87
N PHE A 150 -6.81 -13.75 3.82
CA PHE A 150 -7.73 -13.35 2.76
C PHE A 150 -8.16 -14.52 1.88
N SER A 151 -7.27 -15.46 1.54
CA SER A 151 -7.63 -16.68 0.82
C SER A 151 -8.65 -17.51 1.59
N ALA A 152 -8.42 -17.74 2.89
CA ALA A 152 -9.37 -18.47 3.72
C ALA A 152 -10.73 -17.73 3.85
N CYS A 153 -10.70 -16.40 3.95
CA CYS A 153 -11.91 -15.60 3.98
C CYS A 153 -12.65 -15.64 2.63
N LEU A 154 -11.94 -15.61 1.50
CA LEU A 154 -12.51 -15.72 0.15
C LEU A 154 -13.18 -17.08 -0.06
N GLU A 155 -12.51 -18.17 0.34
CA GLU A 155 -13.07 -19.53 0.30
C GLU A 155 -14.40 -19.58 1.08
N LEU A 156 -14.40 -19.07 2.32
CA LEU A 156 -15.58 -19.04 3.18
C LEU A 156 -16.76 -18.25 2.56
N VAL A 157 -16.52 -17.04 2.07
CA VAL A 157 -17.62 -16.18 1.55
C VAL A 157 -18.12 -16.61 0.19
N THR A 158 -17.33 -17.39 -0.56
CA THR A 158 -17.72 -17.92 -1.88
C THR A 158 -18.95 -18.83 -1.79
N GLU A 159 -19.15 -19.49 -0.65
CA GLU A 159 -20.26 -20.42 -0.45
C GLU A 159 -21.62 -19.72 -0.29
N PHE A 160 -21.65 -18.47 0.20
CA PHE A 160 -22.92 -17.86 0.62
C PHE A 160 -23.14 -16.40 0.20
N SER A 161 -22.11 -15.67 -0.25
CA SER A 161 -22.26 -14.24 -0.56
C SER A 161 -21.42 -13.79 -1.75
N PRO A 162 -22.02 -13.65 -2.96
CA PRO A 162 -21.32 -13.14 -4.13
C PRO A 162 -20.81 -11.70 -3.93
N LYS A 163 -21.52 -10.90 -3.10
CA LYS A 163 -21.11 -9.54 -2.74
C LYS A 163 -19.82 -9.54 -1.91
N LEU A 164 -19.75 -10.35 -0.85
CA LEU A 164 -18.53 -10.45 -0.03
C LEU A 164 -17.40 -11.13 -0.80
N ARG A 165 -17.71 -12.11 -1.66
CA ARG A 165 -16.74 -12.71 -2.58
C ARG A 165 -16.06 -11.64 -3.42
N GLN A 166 -16.82 -10.75 -4.04
CA GLN A 166 -16.24 -9.68 -4.84
C GLN A 166 -15.45 -8.65 -4.00
N VAL A 167 -15.90 -8.34 -2.78
CA VAL A 167 -15.12 -7.52 -1.83
C VAL A 167 -13.76 -8.18 -1.55
N MET A 168 -13.74 -9.47 -1.25
CA MET A 168 -12.51 -10.21 -0.98
C MET A 168 -11.59 -10.29 -2.20
N LEU A 169 -12.14 -10.47 -3.42
CA LEU A 169 -11.35 -10.43 -4.64
C LEU A 169 -10.68 -9.07 -4.85
N ASN A 170 -11.36 -7.96 -4.54
CA ASN A 170 -10.80 -6.63 -4.65
C ASN A 170 -9.69 -6.38 -3.59
N GLU A 171 -9.89 -6.86 -2.36
CA GLU A 171 -8.87 -6.74 -1.31
C GLU A 171 -7.66 -7.65 -1.57
N MET A 172 -7.85 -8.84 -2.16
CA MET A 172 -6.75 -9.68 -2.63
C MET A 172 -5.97 -9.03 -3.79
N LEU A 173 -6.66 -8.36 -4.73
CA LEU A 173 -6.01 -7.57 -5.77
C LEU A 173 -5.15 -6.46 -5.15
N LEU A 174 -5.71 -5.70 -4.21
CA LEU A 174 -4.98 -4.62 -3.54
C LEU A 174 -3.78 -5.14 -2.74
N LEU A 175 -3.92 -6.28 -2.07
CA LEU A 175 -2.84 -6.98 -1.38
C LEU A 175 -1.66 -7.26 -2.34
N GLU A 176 -1.95 -7.85 -3.50
CA GLU A 176 -0.91 -8.22 -4.47
C GLU A 176 -0.25 -7.00 -5.10
N VAL A 177 -1.03 -5.97 -5.45
CA VAL A 177 -0.50 -4.67 -5.89
C VAL A 177 0.46 -4.10 -4.84
N ARG A 178 0.06 -4.06 -3.56
CA ARG A 178 0.90 -3.52 -2.48
C ARG A 178 2.14 -4.35 -2.21
N ALA A 179 2.04 -5.68 -2.29
CA ALA A 179 3.18 -6.56 -2.13
C ALA A 179 4.22 -6.29 -3.24
N HIS A 180 3.76 -6.23 -4.49
CA HIS A 180 4.63 -5.94 -5.64
C HIS A 180 5.24 -4.54 -5.56
N GLU A 181 4.43 -3.53 -5.23
CA GLU A 181 4.91 -2.17 -5.04
C GLU A 181 5.92 -2.08 -3.89
N THR A 182 5.75 -2.83 -2.81
CA THR A 182 6.71 -2.81 -1.69
C THR A 182 8.05 -3.40 -2.10
N MET A 183 8.05 -4.53 -2.81
CA MET A 183 9.27 -5.14 -3.35
C MET A 183 10.01 -4.20 -4.30
N ALA A 184 9.28 -3.49 -5.16
CA ALA A 184 9.87 -2.51 -6.06
C ALA A 184 10.41 -1.26 -5.32
N ALA A 185 9.76 -0.83 -4.22
CA ALA A 185 10.30 0.23 -3.36
C ALA A 185 11.61 -0.18 -2.68
N GLU A 186 11.79 -1.48 -2.40
CA GLU A 186 13.00 -2.07 -1.82
C GLU A 186 14.11 -2.33 -2.87
N GLY A 187 13.87 -1.92 -4.12
CA GLY A 187 14.87 -1.96 -5.20
C GLY A 187 14.70 -3.10 -6.20
N SER A 188 13.64 -3.93 -6.07
CA SER A 188 13.33 -4.92 -7.10
C SER A 188 12.96 -4.23 -8.42
N LYS A 189 13.53 -4.72 -9.52
CA LYS A 189 13.22 -4.29 -10.89
C LYS A 189 12.38 -5.30 -11.65
N GLU A 190 11.89 -6.33 -10.95
CA GLU A 190 11.03 -7.36 -11.53
C GLU A 190 9.73 -6.71 -12.01
N ARG A 191 9.35 -6.99 -13.26
CA ARG A 191 8.09 -6.51 -13.82
C ARG A 191 6.93 -7.25 -13.17
N PRO A 192 5.77 -6.59 -13.01
CA PRO A 192 4.59 -7.25 -12.50
C PRO A 192 4.17 -8.41 -13.40
N PRO A 193 3.70 -9.52 -12.82
CA PRO A 193 3.09 -10.59 -13.57
C PRO A 193 1.98 -10.07 -14.50
N PRO A 194 1.88 -10.55 -15.74
CA PRO A 194 0.90 -10.06 -16.71
C PRO A 194 -0.54 -10.31 -16.25
N ASP A 195 -0.79 -11.38 -15.49
CA ASP A 195 -2.10 -11.68 -14.91
C ASP A 195 -2.51 -10.63 -13.86
N LEU A 196 -1.57 -10.08 -13.09
CA LEU A 196 -1.83 -9.01 -12.13
C LEU A 196 -2.25 -7.73 -12.87
N VAL A 197 -1.50 -7.37 -13.93
CA VAL A 197 -1.85 -6.22 -14.78
C VAL A 197 -3.25 -6.39 -15.37
N SER A 198 -3.56 -7.56 -15.93
CA SER A 198 -4.89 -7.86 -16.49
C SER A 198 -6.00 -7.77 -15.43
N ARG A 199 -5.77 -8.27 -14.21
CA ARG A 199 -6.74 -8.17 -13.11
C ARG A 199 -6.96 -6.72 -12.66
N VAL A 200 -5.91 -5.89 -12.64
CA VAL A 200 -6.05 -4.46 -12.36
C VAL A 200 -6.90 -3.77 -13.43
N ARG A 201 -6.67 -4.05 -14.72
CA ARG A 201 -7.52 -3.51 -15.82
C ARG A 201 -8.97 -3.94 -15.65
N GLY A 202 -9.19 -5.24 -15.42
CA GLY A 202 -10.53 -5.79 -15.19
C GLY A 202 -11.25 -5.15 -14.00
N TYR A 203 -10.54 -4.87 -12.91
CA TYR A 203 -11.09 -4.15 -11.76
C TYR A 203 -11.47 -2.71 -12.11
N LEU A 204 -10.61 -1.97 -12.82
CA LEU A 204 -10.87 -0.58 -13.20
C LEU A 204 -12.08 -0.47 -14.14
N GLU A 205 -12.31 -1.47 -14.98
CA GLU A 205 -13.46 -1.55 -15.91
C GLU A 205 -14.74 -2.07 -15.28
N MET A 206 -14.66 -2.65 -14.08
CA MET A 206 -15.79 -3.29 -13.41
C MET A 206 -16.90 -2.28 -13.10
N ARG A 207 -18.13 -2.60 -13.51
CA ARG A 207 -19.32 -1.73 -13.33
C ARG A 207 -20.38 -2.35 -12.41
N ILE A 208 -19.99 -2.77 -11.21
CA ILE A 208 -20.95 -3.32 -10.24
C ILE A 208 -21.48 -2.18 -9.36
N HIS A 209 -22.73 -1.78 -9.58
CA HIS A 209 -23.35 -0.63 -8.90
C HIS A 209 -23.67 -0.89 -7.41
N ASP A 210 -23.86 -2.14 -7.01
CA ASP A 210 -24.24 -2.51 -5.64
C ASP A 210 -23.08 -2.97 -4.74
N LEU A 211 -21.85 -2.86 -5.22
CA LEU A 211 -20.65 -3.25 -4.48
C LEU A 211 -20.07 -2.04 -3.74
N PRO A 212 -19.77 -2.16 -2.43
CA PRO A 212 -18.99 -1.14 -1.74
C PRO A 212 -17.59 -1.11 -2.33
N LEU A 213 -17.27 -0.07 -3.10
CA LEU A 213 -15.97 0.12 -3.71
C LEU A 213 -15.16 1.11 -2.86
N ARG A 214 -14.07 0.63 -2.27
CA ARG A 214 -13.13 1.51 -1.58
C ARG A 214 -12.35 2.33 -2.58
N GLN A 215 -12.39 3.65 -2.43
CA GLN A 215 -11.64 4.60 -3.24
C GLN A 215 -10.13 4.29 -3.27
N VAL A 216 -9.60 3.76 -2.16
CA VAL A 216 -8.18 3.37 -2.01
C VAL A 216 -7.77 2.27 -3.00
N VAL A 217 -8.66 1.35 -3.36
CA VAL A 217 -8.32 0.28 -4.33
C VAL A 217 -8.10 0.91 -5.71
N GLY A 218 -9.03 1.77 -6.15
CA GLY A 218 -8.93 2.45 -7.44
C GLY A 218 -7.69 3.36 -7.55
N GLU A 219 -7.36 4.12 -6.51
CA GLU A 219 -6.19 5.00 -6.55
C GLU A 219 -4.86 4.22 -6.63
N GLU A 220 -4.74 3.10 -5.90
CA GLU A 220 -3.54 2.24 -5.90
C GLU A 220 -3.39 1.54 -7.25
N CYS A 221 -4.49 1.06 -7.83
CA CYS A 221 -4.52 0.47 -9.18
C CYS A 221 -4.03 1.46 -10.26
N VAL A 222 -4.46 2.73 -10.19
CA VAL A 222 -3.99 3.75 -11.15
C VAL A 222 -2.51 4.11 -10.91
N ALA A 223 -2.09 4.25 -9.65
CA ALA A 223 -0.69 4.52 -9.33
C ALA A 223 0.22 3.37 -9.81
N PHE A 224 -0.20 2.12 -9.61
CA PHE A 224 0.47 0.92 -10.12
C PHE A 224 0.62 0.96 -11.65
N MET A 225 -0.46 1.28 -12.39
CA MET A 225 -0.41 1.40 -13.85
C MET A 225 0.60 2.45 -14.32
N LEU A 226 0.66 3.61 -13.66
CA LEU A 226 1.64 4.65 -13.96
C LEU A 226 3.08 4.19 -13.64
N ASN A 227 3.28 3.55 -12.48
CA ASN A 227 4.60 3.09 -12.03
C ASN A 227 5.22 2.06 -12.96
N TRP A 228 4.40 1.24 -13.61
CA TRP A 228 4.85 0.17 -14.51
C TRP A 228 4.74 0.49 -15.99
N ARG A 229 4.52 1.77 -16.32
CA ARG A 229 4.45 2.30 -17.69
C ARG A 229 3.35 1.65 -18.53
N GLU A 230 2.23 1.28 -17.92
CA GLU A 230 1.02 0.79 -18.58
C GLU A 230 0.23 1.95 -19.24
N ASN A 231 0.96 2.85 -19.90
CA ASN A 231 0.46 4.10 -20.46
C ASN A 231 -0.52 3.84 -21.61
N ASP A 232 -0.31 2.78 -22.39
CA ASP A 232 -1.21 2.41 -23.50
C ASP A 232 -2.63 2.15 -23.01
N TYR A 233 -2.77 1.47 -21.87
CA TYR A 233 -4.06 1.24 -21.25
C TYR A 233 -4.71 2.58 -20.85
N LEU A 234 -4.01 3.37 -20.02
CA LEU A 234 -4.52 4.64 -19.48
C LEU A 234 -4.88 5.67 -20.55
N THR A 235 -4.20 5.64 -21.70
CA THR A 235 -4.38 6.63 -22.78
C THR A 235 -5.38 6.18 -23.85
N LEU A 236 -5.33 4.92 -24.29
CA LEU A 236 -6.08 4.46 -25.47
C LEU A 236 -7.26 3.54 -25.13
N GLN A 237 -7.23 2.84 -24.00
CA GLN A 237 -8.16 1.75 -23.72
C GLN A 237 -9.21 2.11 -22.66
N VAL A 238 -8.97 3.13 -21.83
CA VAL A 238 -9.91 3.52 -20.77
C VAL A 238 -11.22 4.06 -21.37
N PRO A 239 -12.38 3.46 -21.05
CA PRO A 239 -13.69 3.98 -21.44
C PRO A 239 -13.92 5.44 -20.98
N PRO A 240 -14.44 6.33 -21.86
CA PRO A 240 -14.71 7.73 -21.51
C PRO A 240 -15.60 7.93 -20.28
N SER A 241 -16.56 7.02 -20.06
CA SER A 241 -17.43 7.07 -18.88
C SER A 241 -16.68 6.88 -17.55
N LEU A 242 -15.61 6.06 -17.54
CA LEU A 242 -14.79 5.88 -16.35
C LEU A 242 -13.93 7.10 -16.05
N VAL A 243 -13.43 7.74 -17.11
CA VAL A 243 -12.68 9.00 -17.02
C VAL A 243 -13.54 10.11 -16.40
N MET A 244 -14.83 10.17 -16.74
CA MET A 244 -15.74 11.17 -16.18
C MET A 244 -16.11 10.91 -14.71
N ASN A 245 -16.16 9.64 -14.30
CA ASN A 245 -16.70 9.25 -12.99
C ASN A 245 -15.62 8.99 -11.93
N ASN A 246 -14.40 8.66 -12.33
CA ASN A 246 -13.30 8.36 -11.42
C ASN A 246 -12.16 9.38 -11.57
N PRO A 247 -11.95 10.26 -10.58
CA PRO A 247 -10.97 11.33 -10.69
C PRO A 247 -9.52 10.83 -10.73
N TYR A 248 -9.22 9.66 -10.14
CA TYR A 248 -7.87 9.08 -10.24
C TYR A 248 -7.62 8.56 -11.64
N ILE A 249 -8.60 7.93 -12.29
CA ILE A 249 -8.46 7.49 -13.68
C ILE A 249 -8.24 8.70 -14.59
N LYS A 250 -9.00 9.78 -14.43
CA LYS A 250 -8.79 11.03 -15.20
C LYS A 250 -7.37 11.56 -15.00
N LEU A 251 -6.90 11.64 -13.75
CA LEU A 251 -5.56 12.13 -13.45
C LEU A 251 -4.47 11.22 -14.03
N GLY A 252 -4.63 9.90 -13.90
CA GLY A 252 -3.71 8.91 -14.46
C GLY A 252 -3.63 8.96 -15.98
N GLN A 253 -4.78 9.11 -16.66
CA GLN A 253 -4.83 9.31 -18.11
C GLN A 253 -4.07 10.58 -18.52
N LEU A 254 -4.32 11.72 -17.87
CA LEU A 254 -3.65 12.98 -18.19
C LEU A 254 -2.13 12.90 -17.98
N LEU A 255 -1.68 12.28 -16.89
CA LEU A 255 -0.26 12.04 -16.63
C LEU A 255 0.36 11.14 -17.70
N ALA A 256 -0.26 10.00 -18.01
CA ALA A 256 0.24 9.06 -19.01
C ALA A 256 0.29 9.69 -20.40
N SER A 257 -0.73 10.45 -20.80
CA SER A 257 -0.76 11.18 -22.09
C SER A 257 0.34 12.23 -22.16
N THR A 258 0.50 13.05 -21.12
CA THR A 258 1.53 14.10 -21.09
C THR A 258 2.93 13.47 -21.13
N CYS A 259 3.17 12.37 -20.39
CA CYS A 259 4.45 11.68 -20.39
C CYS A 259 4.78 11.05 -21.75
N LYS A 260 3.80 10.49 -22.46
CA LYS A 260 3.99 9.94 -23.82
C LYS A 260 4.40 11.00 -24.84
N GLU A 261 3.95 12.23 -24.64
CA GLU A 261 4.20 13.35 -25.53
C GLU A 261 5.52 14.10 -25.20
N LEU A 262 6.37 13.60 -24.29
CA LEU A 262 7.67 14.18 -23.95
C LEU A 262 8.85 13.43 -24.61
N PRO A 263 9.86 14.12 -25.17
CA PRO A 263 9.96 15.56 -25.46
C PRO A 263 9.38 15.84 -26.86
N GLY A 264 8.06 15.97 -26.96
CA GLY A 264 7.36 16.04 -28.23
C GLY A 264 7.21 17.47 -28.80
N PRO A 265 6.85 17.58 -30.09
CA PRO A 265 6.69 18.84 -30.83
C PRO A 265 5.59 19.74 -30.24
N LYS A 266 5.41 20.96 -30.77
CA LYS A 266 4.46 21.99 -30.27
C LYS A 266 3.01 21.52 -30.04
N GLU A 267 2.60 20.43 -30.67
CA GLU A 267 1.30 19.78 -30.52
C GLU A 267 1.10 19.10 -29.14
N SER A 268 2.20 18.77 -28.44
CA SER A 268 2.21 18.21 -27.07
C SER A 268 1.61 19.13 -26.00
N ARG A 269 1.35 20.41 -26.34
CA ARG A 269 0.83 21.42 -25.41
C ARG A 269 -0.61 21.17 -24.99
N ARG A 270 -1.40 20.40 -25.75
CA ARG A 270 -2.83 20.22 -25.44
C ARG A 270 -3.01 19.39 -24.17
N THR A 271 -2.41 18.19 -24.11
CA THR A 271 -2.52 17.31 -22.94
C THR A 271 -1.85 17.93 -21.72
N ALA A 272 -0.69 18.57 -21.91
CA ALA A 272 -0.02 19.34 -20.88
C ALA A 272 -0.89 20.48 -20.33
N LYS A 273 -1.63 21.20 -21.19
CA LYS A 273 -2.58 22.23 -20.77
C LYS A 273 -3.74 21.65 -19.96
N GLU A 274 -4.31 20.53 -20.39
CA GLU A 274 -5.40 19.88 -19.64
C GLU A 274 -4.95 19.40 -18.25
N LEU A 275 -3.74 18.83 -18.16
CA LEU A 275 -3.15 18.44 -16.88
C LEU A 275 -2.85 19.68 -16.00
N TRP A 276 -2.31 20.74 -16.59
CA TRP A 276 -2.08 22.02 -15.93
C TRP A 276 -3.36 22.56 -15.31
N ASP A 277 -4.43 22.72 -16.11
CA ASP A 277 -5.70 23.29 -15.67
C ASP A 277 -6.27 22.49 -14.48
N VAL A 278 -6.25 21.15 -14.55
CA VAL A 278 -6.71 20.27 -13.46
C VAL A 278 -5.88 20.45 -12.20
N VAL A 279 -4.54 20.44 -12.28
CA VAL A 279 -3.67 20.54 -11.10
C VAL A 279 -3.75 21.94 -10.48
N VAL A 280 -3.81 23.00 -11.29
CA VAL A 280 -4.04 24.36 -10.79
C VAL A 280 -5.37 24.45 -10.05
N GLN A 281 -6.44 23.85 -10.58
CA GLN A 281 -7.75 23.86 -9.92
C GLN A 281 -7.74 23.10 -8.58
N ILE A 282 -7.02 21.99 -8.48
CA ILE A 282 -6.80 21.25 -7.21
C ILE A 282 -5.99 22.10 -6.21
N CYS A 283 -5.00 22.86 -6.69
CA CYS A 283 -4.11 23.65 -5.83
C CYS A 283 -4.70 25.02 -5.44
N SER A 284 -5.67 25.53 -6.19
CA SER A 284 -6.34 26.81 -5.96
C SER A 284 -7.06 26.82 -4.62
N VAL A 285 -7.25 28.00 -4.02
CA VAL A 285 -8.04 28.17 -2.78
C VAL A 285 -9.38 28.80 -3.16
N SER A 286 -10.50 28.17 -2.81
CA SER A 286 -11.81 28.77 -3.01
C SER A 286 -12.11 29.73 -1.87
N ILE A 287 -12.14 31.03 -2.13
CA ILE A 287 -12.61 32.02 -1.17
C ILE A 287 -14.13 32.11 -1.28
N GLN A 288 -14.85 31.25 -0.55
CA GLN A 288 -16.30 31.38 -0.42
C GLN A 288 -16.62 32.35 0.72
N HIS A 289 -17.23 33.48 0.38
CA HIS A 289 -17.81 34.41 1.36
C HIS A 289 -19.08 33.77 1.94
N LYS A 290 -19.03 33.27 3.18
CA LYS A 290 -20.26 32.90 3.90
C LYS A 290 -20.96 34.19 4.32
N ARG A 291 -22.05 34.56 3.64
CA ARG A 291 -23.01 35.53 4.16
C ARG A 291 -23.73 34.85 5.34
N ASN A 292 -23.54 35.35 6.56
CA ASN A 292 -24.42 34.97 7.65
C ASN A 292 -25.83 35.53 7.38
N SER A 293 -26.84 34.95 8.02
CA SER A 293 -28.24 35.39 7.94
C SER A 293 -28.47 36.86 8.32
N ASP A 294 -27.45 37.53 8.86
CA ASP A 294 -27.46 38.92 9.31
C ASP A 294 -26.66 39.87 8.37
N GLY A 295 -26.36 39.45 7.14
CA GLY A 295 -25.68 40.26 6.12
C GLY A 295 -24.20 40.57 6.38
N ARG A 296 -23.67 40.23 7.56
CA ARG A 296 -22.25 40.42 7.91
C ARG A 296 -21.38 39.32 7.28
N VAL A 297 -20.28 39.75 6.66
CA VAL A 297 -19.23 38.87 6.13
C VAL A 297 -18.52 38.22 7.32
N GLY A 298 -18.67 36.91 7.50
CA GLY A 298 -17.95 36.17 8.53
C GLY A 298 -16.45 36.09 8.22
N LEU A 299 -15.63 35.83 9.24
CA LEU A 299 -14.19 35.54 9.11
C LEU A 299 -13.95 34.53 7.98
N ILE A 300 -13.04 34.86 7.07
CA ILE A 300 -12.60 33.98 5.98
C ILE A 300 -12.01 32.71 6.60
N LYS A 301 -12.78 31.63 6.67
CA LYS A 301 -12.21 30.30 6.83
C LYS A 301 -11.65 29.90 5.48
N GLN A 302 -10.33 29.84 5.35
CA GLN A 302 -9.71 29.13 4.23
C GLN A 302 -10.13 27.66 4.32
N ARG A 303 -11.16 27.31 3.55
CA ARG A 303 -11.52 25.92 3.34
C ARG A 303 -10.69 25.43 2.16
N GLU A 304 -10.21 24.19 2.23
CA GLU A 304 -9.67 23.51 1.06
C GLU A 304 -10.66 23.65 -0.09
N SER A 305 -10.18 24.04 -1.26
CA SER A 305 -11.04 24.17 -2.42
C SER A 305 -11.65 22.82 -2.77
N SER A 306 -12.97 22.82 -2.98
CA SER A 306 -13.69 21.68 -3.58
C SER A 306 -13.84 21.87 -5.09
N MET A 307 -13.07 22.78 -5.68
CA MET A 307 -13.23 23.14 -7.08
C MET A 307 -12.60 22.11 -8.01
N GLY A 308 -11.49 21.47 -7.61
CA GLY A 308 -10.82 20.46 -8.43
C GLY A 308 -11.51 19.08 -8.39
N ILE A 309 -11.11 18.20 -9.30
CA ILE A 309 -11.59 16.81 -9.37
C ILE A 309 -11.23 15.99 -8.11
N LEU A 310 -10.25 16.46 -7.32
CA LEU A 310 -9.78 15.85 -6.08
C LEU A 310 -9.53 16.93 -5.02
N GLN A 311 -9.67 16.55 -3.76
CA GLN A 311 -9.12 17.32 -2.64
C GLN A 311 -7.59 17.31 -2.69
N ARG A 312 -6.97 18.44 -2.32
CA ARG A 312 -5.51 18.60 -2.30
C ARG A 312 -4.80 17.52 -1.46
N SER A 313 -5.35 17.18 -0.30
CA SER A 313 -4.84 16.12 0.58
C SER A 313 -4.82 14.74 -0.09
N LYS A 314 -5.88 14.40 -0.84
CA LYS A 314 -5.97 13.15 -1.62
C LYS A 314 -4.99 13.14 -2.78
N PHE A 315 -4.85 14.26 -3.49
CA PHE A 315 -3.86 14.41 -4.57
C PHE A 315 -2.43 14.19 -4.06
N ILE A 316 -2.06 14.82 -2.94
CA ILE A 316 -0.73 14.61 -2.32
C ILE A 316 -0.53 13.13 -1.95
N THR A 317 -1.55 12.50 -1.39
CA THR A 317 -1.50 11.09 -1.00
C THR A 317 -1.38 10.15 -2.21
N PHE A 318 -1.92 10.53 -3.36
CA PHE A 318 -1.73 9.83 -4.63
C PHE A 318 -0.32 10.00 -5.19
N VAL A 319 0.19 11.24 -5.25
CA VAL A 319 1.54 11.53 -5.75
C VAL A 319 2.62 10.79 -4.95
N LYS A 320 2.43 10.65 -3.63
CA LYS A 320 3.32 9.87 -2.76
C LYS A 320 3.45 8.38 -3.13
N LYS A 321 2.52 7.83 -3.91
CA LYS A 321 2.56 6.45 -4.40
C LYS A 321 3.32 6.31 -5.72
N LEU A 322 3.60 7.42 -6.41
CA LEU A 322 4.28 7.41 -7.70
C LEU A 322 5.79 7.27 -7.50
N ARG A 323 6.40 6.43 -8.34
CA ARG A 323 7.85 6.16 -8.36
C ARG A 323 8.47 6.23 -9.74
N GLU A 324 7.66 6.20 -10.80
CA GLU A 324 8.19 6.25 -12.17
C GLU A 324 8.87 7.60 -12.44
N PRO A 325 10.18 7.62 -12.76
CA PRO A 325 10.95 8.85 -12.87
C PRO A 325 10.34 9.88 -13.83
N LEU A 326 9.88 9.44 -15.01
CA LEU A 326 9.30 10.36 -15.99
C LEU A 326 8.02 11.05 -15.47
N VAL A 327 7.17 10.30 -14.76
CA VAL A 327 5.93 10.84 -14.16
C VAL A 327 6.27 11.86 -13.07
N LEU A 328 7.25 11.52 -12.22
CA LEU A 328 7.71 12.41 -11.15
C LEU A 328 8.38 13.68 -11.70
N THR A 329 9.28 13.56 -12.67
CA THR A 329 9.93 14.72 -13.33
C THR A 329 8.90 15.62 -14.01
N THR A 330 7.88 15.03 -14.66
CA THR A 330 6.77 15.78 -15.26
C THR A 330 6.01 16.57 -14.19
N LEU A 331 5.63 15.94 -13.08
CA LEU A 331 4.96 16.62 -11.96
C LEU A 331 5.84 17.71 -11.33
N ILE A 332 7.13 17.45 -11.11
CA ILE A 332 8.08 18.43 -10.58
C ILE A 332 8.14 19.64 -11.50
N SER A 333 8.26 19.45 -12.81
CA SER A 333 8.30 20.55 -13.77
C SER A 333 7.02 21.40 -13.76
N LEU A 334 5.86 20.76 -13.61
CA LEU A 334 4.57 21.42 -13.46
C LEU A 334 4.55 22.30 -12.20
N PHE A 335 4.97 21.74 -11.06
CA PHE A 335 4.98 22.46 -9.79
C PHE A 335 6.01 23.58 -9.74
N VAL A 336 7.18 23.40 -10.36
CA VAL A 336 8.17 24.46 -10.52
C VAL A 336 7.58 25.61 -11.34
N ARG A 337 6.93 25.30 -12.47
CA ARG A 337 6.26 26.34 -13.27
C ARG A 337 5.17 27.07 -12.48
N LEU A 338 4.33 26.33 -11.76
CA LEU A 338 3.27 26.90 -10.93
C LEU A 338 3.85 27.80 -9.83
N HIS A 339 4.91 27.36 -9.16
CA HIS A 339 5.60 28.14 -8.13
C HIS A 339 6.19 29.43 -8.70
N SER A 340 6.87 29.39 -9.85
CA SER A 340 7.46 30.57 -10.48
C SER A 340 6.41 31.62 -10.86
N ILE A 341 5.23 31.21 -11.33
CA ILE A 341 4.14 32.14 -11.66
C ILE A 341 3.51 32.76 -10.41
N VAL A 342 3.39 31.99 -9.31
CA VAL A 342 2.71 32.46 -8.09
C VAL A 342 3.60 33.36 -7.23
N ARG A 343 4.90 33.11 -7.16
CA ARG A 343 5.81 33.90 -6.31
C ARG A 343 6.27 35.21 -6.94
N ASP A 344 6.36 35.30 -8.26
CA ASP A 344 6.85 36.49 -8.99
C ASP A 344 8.25 37.00 -8.53
N ASP A 345 9.03 36.12 -7.86
CA ASP A 345 10.35 36.43 -7.32
C ASP A 345 11.43 36.18 -8.38
N ILE A 346 11.91 37.25 -9.02
CA ILE A 346 12.96 37.23 -10.06
C ILE A 346 14.31 36.70 -9.53
N VAL A 347 14.51 36.71 -8.20
CA VAL A 347 15.81 36.41 -7.56
C VAL A 347 16.02 34.90 -7.33
N ASN A 348 14.97 34.09 -7.34
CA ASN A 348 15.03 32.65 -7.04
C ASN A 348 14.38 31.82 -8.15
N GLU A 349 14.85 31.98 -9.39
CA GLU A 349 14.38 31.16 -10.50
C GLU A 349 14.73 29.68 -10.29
N VAL A 350 13.70 28.86 -10.03
CA VAL A 350 13.84 27.41 -9.95
C VAL A 350 13.67 26.84 -11.36
N THR A 351 14.66 26.09 -11.83
CA THR A 351 14.63 25.41 -13.13
C THR A 351 14.29 23.93 -12.99
N ALA A 352 13.58 23.38 -13.96
CA ALA A 352 13.30 21.95 -14.08
C ALA A 352 13.32 21.52 -15.55
N GLU A 353 13.44 20.22 -15.79
CA GLU A 353 13.28 19.65 -17.13
C GLU A 353 11.85 19.91 -17.65
N HIS A 354 11.67 19.96 -18.97
CA HIS A 354 10.36 20.10 -19.62
C HIS A 354 9.54 21.38 -19.27
N LEU A 355 10.14 22.42 -18.68
CA LEU A 355 9.39 23.65 -18.34
C LEU A 355 8.66 24.31 -19.52
N SER A 356 9.17 24.15 -20.75
CA SER A 356 8.66 24.79 -21.96
C SER A 356 7.29 24.28 -22.44
N ILE A 357 6.81 23.15 -21.93
CA ILE A 357 5.50 22.59 -22.31
C ILE A 357 4.34 23.22 -21.53
N TRP A 358 4.62 23.83 -20.37
CA TRP A 358 3.59 24.37 -19.49
C TRP A 358 3.17 25.79 -19.89
N PRO A 359 1.89 26.15 -19.67
CA PRO A 359 1.43 27.53 -19.84
C PRO A 359 2.24 28.55 -19.03
N SER A 360 2.24 29.80 -19.51
CA SER A 360 2.96 30.91 -18.85
C SER A 360 2.08 31.77 -17.95
N THR A 361 0.78 31.49 -17.93
CA THR A 361 -0.23 32.27 -17.22
C THR A 361 -1.16 31.32 -16.49
N LEU A 362 -1.66 31.74 -15.33
CA LEU A 362 -2.72 31.01 -14.66
C LEU A 362 -4.04 31.14 -15.45
N PRO A 363 -4.83 30.06 -15.57
CA PRO A 363 -6.21 30.19 -16.02
C PRO A 363 -6.98 31.13 -15.07
N LYS A 364 -7.84 31.97 -15.65
CA LYS A 364 -8.64 32.95 -14.91
C LYS A 364 -9.71 32.28 -14.05
#